data_AF-A0A1V4USB6-F1
#
_entry.id   AF-A0A1V4USB6-F1
#
_cell.length_a   1.000
_cell.length_b   1.000
_cell.length_c   1.000
_cell.angle_alpha   90.00
_cell.angle_beta   90.00
_cell.angle_gamma   90.00
#
_symmetry.space_group_name_H-M   'P 1'
#
loop_
_entity.id
_entity.type
_entity.pdbx_description
1 polymer ?
#
loop_
_entity_poly.entity_id
_entity_poly.type
_entity_poly.pdbx_seq_one_letter_code
_entity_poly.pdbx_strand_id
1 'polypeptide(L)'
;MHRRFAGSRKYEGHVDIPGGRCSDVSATVRQIEIGHGGYGFFTPSSTYHRFIPGLQGGKMSSSVPESTITFTEPDNVVRKKVMAALTGGRPTLAEQKEQGGEPDRCPLFLLNLFHMVNDDGELAELRRRCLEGEMMCGQCKKETAERVLAFVRDFRERMEAVAHLVKVE
;
A
#
# COMPACT_ATOMS: atom_id res chain seq x y z
N MET A 1 34.82 7.97 16.08
CA MET A 1 34.54 9.39 15.77
C MET A 1 35.13 10.33 16.82
N HIS A 2 34.63 10.37 18.07
CA HIS A 2 35.14 11.30 19.12
C HIS A 2 36.61 11.12 19.55
N ARG A 3 37.21 9.94 19.35
CA ARG A 3 38.65 9.72 19.60
C ARG A 3 39.56 10.28 18.49
N ARG A 4 39.00 10.68 17.33
CA ARG A 4 39.79 11.02 16.13
C ARG A 4 39.79 12.52 15.79
N PHE A 5 38.87 13.30 16.37
CA PHE A 5 38.78 14.75 16.17
C PHE A 5 38.62 15.48 17.50
N ALA A 6 39.71 16.12 17.96
CA ALA A 6 39.72 16.93 19.17
C ALA A 6 38.81 18.16 18.98
N GLY A 7 37.82 18.33 19.87
CA GLY A 7 36.86 19.44 19.85
C GLY A 7 35.43 19.11 19.43
N SER A 8 35.15 17.88 18.96
CA SER A 8 33.79 17.49 18.55
C SER A 8 32.83 17.32 19.74
N ARG A 9 31.70 18.05 19.74
CA ARG A 9 30.60 17.85 20.68
C ARG A 9 29.55 16.91 20.09
N LYS A 10 28.89 16.12 20.94
CA LYS A 10 27.84 15.18 20.53
C LYS A 10 26.73 15.99 19.83
N TYR A 11 26.40 15.63 18.59
CA TYR A 11 25.47 16.29 17.64
C TYR A 11 26.01 17.41 16.72
N GLU A 12 27.31 17.73 16.72
CA GLU A 12 27.90 18.73 15.79
C GLU A 12 28.84 18.08 14.76
N GLY A 13 28.27 17.57 13.67
CA GLY A 13 29.00 17.32 12.43
C GLY A 13 28.42 18.24 11.35
N HIS A 14 28.67 19.54 11.45
CA HIS A 14 28.26 20.50 10.42
C HIS A 14 29.35 20.62 9.36
N VAL A 15 28.99 20.49 8.10
CA VAL A 15 29.88 20.74 6.96
C VAL A 15 29.32 21.95 6.23
N ASP A 16 30.00 23.08 6.37
CA ASP A 16 29.69 24.30 5.61
C ASP A 16 30.28 24.19 4.20
N ILE A 17 29.44 24.35 3.17
CA ILE A 17 29.83 24.34 1.75
C ILE A 17 29.63 25.75 1.18
N PRO A 18 30.58 26.69 1.40
CA PRO A 18 30.42 28.07 0.97
C PRO A 18 30.37 28.16 -0.56
N GLY A 19 29.34 28.84 -1.09
CA GLY A 19 29.16 29.02 -2.54
C GLY A 19 28.73 27.76 -3.31
N GLY A 20 28.42 26.65 -2.63
CA GLY A 20 27.96 25.41 -3.27
C GLY A 20 26.46 25.44 -3.62
N ARG A 21 26.05 24.58 -4.56
CA ARG A 21 24.62 24.35 -4.89
C ARG A 21 24.11 23.12 -4.14
N CYS A 22 22.78 23.00 -3.96
CA CYS A 22 22.17 21.81 -3.34
C CYS A 22 22.57 20.49 -4.02
N SER A 23 22.82 20.49 -5.33
CA SER A 23 23.30 19.31 -6.08
C SER A 23 24.67 18.82 -5.63
N ASP A 24 25.49 19.71 -5.08
CA ASP A 24 26.90 19.46 -4.78
C ASP A 24 27.07 18.93 -3.34
N VAL A 25 26.02 19.03 -2.50
CA VAL A 25 26.05 18.68 -1.07
C VAL A 25 26.37 17.20 -0.85
N SER A 26 25.63 16.29 -1.49
CA SER A 26 25.84 14.84 -1.29
C SER A 26 27.23 14.40 -1.72
N ALA A 27 27.75 14.95 -2.83
CA ALA A 27 29.10 14.64 -3.30
C ALA A 27 30.18 15.18 -2.33
N THR A 28 30.00 16.39 -1.84
CA THR A 28 30.97 17.07 -0.95
C THR A 28 31.02 16.41 0.43
N VAL A 29 29.87 16.14 1.04
CA VAL A 29 29.78 15.44 2.34
C VAL A 29 30.44 14.06 2.24
N ARG A 30 30.22 13.36 1.13
CA ARG A 30 30.84 12.05 0.86
C ARG A 30 32.36 12.13 0.75
N GLN A 31 32.90 13.12 0.05
CA GLN A 31 34.35 13.30 -0.06
C GLN A 31 34.99 13.59 1.31
N ILE A 32 34.33 14.41 2.13
CA ILE A 32 34.77 14.71 3.49
C ILE A 32 34.74 13.46 4.37
N GLU A 33 33.67 12.67 4.28
CA GLU A 33 33.54 11.39 4.99
C GLU A 33 34.70 10.44 4.64
N ILE A 34 35.00 10.26 3.34
CA ILE A 34 36.12 9.45 2.85
C ILE A 34 37.46 9.99 3.38
N GLY A 35 37.67 11.31 3.30
CA GLY A 35 38.88 11.96 3.81
C GLY A 35 39.12 11.77 5.32
N HIS A 36 38.06 11.48 6.08
CA HIS A 36 38.12 11.20 7.51
C HIS A 36 38.06 9.70 7.87
N GLY A 37 38.17 8.82 6.87
CA GLY A 37 38.23 7.37 7.03
C GLY A 37 36.86 6.68 7.15
N GLY A 38 35.78 7.36 6.76
CA GLY A 38 34.47 6.73 6.58
C GLY A 38 34.32 6.08 5.20
N TYR A 39 33.17 5.45 4.97
CA TYR A 39 32.96 4.59 3.80
C TYR A 39 32.53 5.37 2.56
N GLY A 40 31.92 6.55 2.74
CA GLY A 40 31.44 7.37 1.62
C GLY A 40 30.37 6.64 0.83
N PHE A 41 29.33 6.13 1.50
CA PHE A 41 28.22 5.47 0.81
C PHE A 41 27.36 6.49 0.06
N PHE A 42 26.70 6.03 -1.00
CA PHE A 42 25.60 6.78 -1.59
C PHE A 42 24.37 6.56 -0.71
N THR A 43 23.67 7.64 -0.38
CA THR A 43 22.37 7.54 0.29
C THR A 43 21.41 6.75 -0.61
N PRO A 44 20.77 5.69 -0.09
CA PRO A 44 19.79 4.97 -0.88
C PRO A 44 18.64 5.91 -1.23
N SER A 45 18.10 5.77 -2.43
CA SER A 45 16.84 6.42 -2.80
C SER A 45 15.67 5.71 -2.11
N SER A 46 14.57 6.43 -1.89
CA SER A 46 13.34 5.88 -1.30
C SER A 46 12.14 6.15 -2.19
N THR A 47 11.22 5.20 -2.22
CA THR A 47 9.88 5.34 -2.80
C THR A 47 8.85 5.16 -1.71
N TYR A 48 7.86 6.06 -1.67
CA TYR A 48 6.79 6.01 -0.69
C TYR A 48 5.51 5.51 -1.37
N HIS A 49 4.85 4.54 -0.75
CA HIS A 49 3.55 4.04 -1.22
C HIS A 49 2.47 4.36 -0.19
N ARG A 50 1.24 4.53 -0.66
CA ARG A 50 0.07 4.69 0.20
C ARG A 50 -0.33 3.33 0.75
N PHE A 51 -0.60 3.27 2.06
CA PHE A 51 -1.19 2.07 2.66
C PHE A 51 -2.64 1.91 2.24
N ILE A 52 -3.01 0.66 1.95
CA ILE A 52 -4.41 0.27 1.75
C ILE A 52 -5.07 0.18 3.12
N PRO A 53 -6.26 0.79 3.30
CA PRO A 53 -7.00 0.62 4.54
C PRO A 53 -7.47 -0.83 4.72
N GLY A 54 -7.72 -1.23 5.96
CA GLY A 54 -8.40 -2.48 6.23
C GLY A 54 -9.81 -2.48 5.64
N LEU A 55 -10.38 -3.67 5.41
CA LEU A 55 -11.73 -3.81 4.84
C LEU A 55 -12.82 -3.12 5.68
N GLN A 56 -12.61 -3.00 6.99
CA GLN A 56 -13.52 -2.31 7.92
C GLN A 56 -13.17 -0.83 8.13
N GLY A 57 -12.29 -0.26 7.30
CA GLY A 57 -11.65 1.03 7.52
C GLY A 57 -10.44 0.94 8.45
N GLY A 58 -9.71 2.04 8.60
CA GLY A 58 -8.51 2.11 9.45
C GLY A 58 -7.35 1.23 8.97
N LYS A 59 -6.52 0.78 9.90
CA LYS A 59 -5.31 -0.01 9.61
C LYS A 59 -5.68 -1.48 9.35
N MET A 60 -5.12 -2.05 8.29
CA MET A 60 -5.13 -3.49 8.05
C MET A 60 -4.29 -4.20 9.13
N SER A 61 -4.89 -5.08 9.93
CA SER A 61 -4.25 -5.67 11.12
C SER A 61 -4.56 -7.15 11.31
N SER A 62 -3.54 -7.97 11.56
CA SER A 62 -3.73 -9.39 11.92
C SER A 62 -4.49 -9.59 13.23
N SER A 63 -4.45 -8.62 14.15
CA SER A 63 -5.26 -8.63 15.37
C SER A 63 -6.75 -8.36 15.14
N VAL A 64 -7.13 -7.90 13.93
CA VAL A 64 -8.52 -7.66 13.52
C VAL A 64 -8.76 -8.47 12.23
N PRO A 65 -9.09 -9.78 12.34
CA PRO A 65 -9.18 -10.65 11.17
C PRO A 65 -10.12 -10.14 10.07
N GLU A 66 -11.25 -9.52 10.44
CA GLU A 66 -12.22 -8.95 9.49
C GLU A 66 -11.67 -7.75 8.68
N SER A 67 -10.54 -7.17 9.09
CA SER A 67 -9.87 -6.07 8.39
C SER A 67 -8.96 -6.53 7.25
N THR A 68 -8.63 -7.82 7.18
CA THR A 68 -7.63 -8.38 6.26
C THR A 68 -8.17 -9.55 5.46
N ILE A 69 -7.55 -9.83 4.32
CA ILE A 69 -7.74 -11.07 3.56
C ILE A 69 -6.40 -11.79 3.60
N THR A 70 -6.36 -13.01 4.11
CA THR A 70 -5.13 -13.82 4.08
C THR A 70 -5.22 -14.87 2.99
N PHE A 71 -4.05 -15.35 2.53
CA PHE A 71 -3.99 -16.31 1.43
C PHE A 71 -4.39 -17.72 1.85
N THR A 72 -4.54 -18.02 3.13
CA THR A 72 -4.88 -19.36 3.65
C THR A 72 -6.33 -19.51 4.07
N GLU A 73 -7.14 -18.45 3.98
CA GLU A 73 -8.53 -18.45 4.43
C GLU A 73 -9.50 -19.13 3.45
N PRO A 74 -10.38 -20.04 3.88
CA PRO A 74 -11.37 -20.65 2.99
C PRO A 74 -12.16 -19.62 2.15
N ASP A 75 -12.51 -19.98 0.91
CA ASP A 75 -13.16 -19.06 -0.05
C ASP A 75 -14.45 -18.43 0.49
N ASN A 76 -15.23 -19.18 1.28
CA ASN A 76 -16.44 -18.67 1.91
C ASN A 76 -16.13 -17.57 2.94
N VAL A 77 -15.01 -17.69 3.66
CA VAL A 77 -14.53 -16.66 4.61
C VAL A 77 -14.06 -15.43 3.85
N VAL A 78 -13.23 -15.60 2.81
CA VAL A 78 -12.76 -14.50 1.96
C VAL A 78 -13.94 -13.72 1.36
N ARG A 79 -14.88 -14.45 0.75
CA ARG A 79 -16.11 -13.87 0.21
C ARG A 79 -16.89 -13.10 1.27
N LYS A 80 -17.09 -13.69 2.45
CA LYS A 80 -17.81 -13.06 3.56
C LYS A 80 -17.16 -11.74 3.96
N LYS A 81 -15.84 -11.69 4.07
CA LYS A 81 -15.10 -10.46 4.43
C LYS A 81 -15.23 -9.37 3.37
N VAL A 82 -15.07 -9.70 2.09
CA VAL A 82 -15.25 -8.73 1.00
C VAL A 82 -16.68 -8.20 0.97
N MET A 83 -17.67 -9.07 1.13
CA MET A 83 -19.08 -8.68 1.21
C MET A 83 -19.40 -7.84 2.46
N ALA A 84 -18.66 -8.02 3.55
CA ALA A 84 -18.78 -7.25 4.79
C ALA A 84 -17.93 -5.97 4.80
N ALA A 85 -17.13 -5.70 3.76
CA ALA A 85 -16.25 -4.53 3.74
C ALA A 85 -17.04 -3.21 3.81
N LEU A 86 -16.46 -2.22 4.48
CA LEU A 86 -16.93 -0.85 4.48
C LEU A 86 -16.88 -0.29 3.06
N THR A 87 -17.87 0.54 2.73
CA THR A 87 -17.97 1.22 1.44
C THR A 87 -18.19 2.70 1.63
N GLY A 88 -17.77 3.51 0.66
CA GLY A 88 -18.11 4.93 0.59
C GLY A 88 -19.48 5.19 -0.04
N GLY A 89 -20.40 4.22 0.00
CA GLY A 89 -21.75 4.39 -0.54
C GLY A 89 -22.68 5.16 0.40
N ARG A 90 -23.91 5.39 -0.05
CA ARG A 90 -24.95 6.09 0.72
C ARG A 90 -25.78 5.12 1.58
N PRO A 91 -26.46 5.63 2.63
CA PRO A 91 -27.34 4.82 3.49
C PRO A 91 -28.48 4.13 2.75
N THR A 92 -29.04 4.78 1.72
CA THR A 92 -30.18 4.24 0.95
C THR A 92 -29.87 4.06 -0.54
N LEU A 93 -30.62 3.16 -1.18
CA LEU A 93 -30.54 2.95 -2.63
C LEU A 93 -30.89 4.23 -3.42
N ALA A 94 -31.89 4.98 -2.96
CA ALA A 94 -32.33 6.20 -3.61
C ALA A 94 -31.22 7.26 -3.60
N GLU A 95 -30.62 7.51 -2.43
CA GLU A 95 -29.48 8.44 -2.31
C GLU A 95 -28.27 7.98 -3.11
N GLN A 96 -27.97 6.68 -3.14
CA GLN A 96 -26.86 6.16 -3.94
C GLN A 96 -27.07 6.42 -5.43
N LYS A 97 -28.31 6.28 -5.94
CA LYS A 97 -28.65 6.56 -7.34
C LYS A 97 -28.62 8.05 -7.67
N GLU A 98 -29.05 8.89 -6.74
CA GLU A 98 -29.15 10.34 -6.95
C GLU A 98 -27.79 11.05 -6.78
N GLN A 99 -27.01 10.63 -5.78
CA GLN A 99 -25.80 11.35 -5.33
C GLN A 99 -24.51 10.58 -5.57
N GLY A 100 -24.59 9.32 -6.01
CA GLY A 100 -23.42 8.45 -6.16
C GLY A 100 -22.72 8.11 -4.84
N GLY A 101 -21.63 7.37 -4.96
CA GLY A 101 -20.72 7.02 -3.85
C GLY A 101 -19.45 7.89 -3.79
N GLU A 102 -18.62 7.63 -2.79
CA GLU A 102 -17.31 8.26 -2.54
C GLU A 102 -16.18 7.21 -2.69
N PRO A 103 -15.70 6.92 -3.92
CA PRO A 103 -14.70 5.88 -4.17
C PRO A 103 -13.39 6.07 -3.39
N ASP A 104 -12.92 7.31 -3.26
CA ASP A 104 -11.62 7.63 -2.65
C ASP A 104 -11.57 7.38 -1.14
N ARG A 105 -12.76 7.23 -0.53
CA ARG A 105 -12.99 6.89 0.89
C ARG A 105 -13.50 5.45 1.09
N CYS A 106 -13.64 4.68 0.01
CA CYS A 106 -14.21 3.35 0.01
C CYS A 106 -13.09 2.29 0.06
N PRO A 107 -12.88 1.57 1.18
CA PRO A 107 -11.87 0.51 1.24
C PRO A 107 -12.01 -0.55 0.14
N LEU A 108 -13.24 -0.88 -0.25
CA LEU A 108 -13.51 -1.83 -1.33
C LEU A 108 -13.06 -1.31 -2.71
N PHE A 109 -13.29 -0.03 -3.02
CA PHE A 109 -12.80 0.57 -4.26
C PHE A 109 -11.27 0.64 -4.26
N LEU A 110 -10.68 1.01 -3.12
CA LEU A 110 -9.23 1.03 -2.98
C LEU A 110 -8.62 -0.37 -3.17
N LEU A 111 -9.24 -1.43 -2.66
CA LEU A 111 -8.81 -2.80 -2.95
C LEU A 111 -8.77 -3.11 -4.45
N ASN A 112 -9.76 -2.62 -5.21
CA ASN A 112 -9.75 -2.74 -6.67
C ASN A 112 -8.62 -1.93 -7.31
N LEU A 113 -8.48 -0.65 -6.94
CA LEU A 113 -7.42 0.25 -7.41
C LEU A 113 -6.02 -0.32 -7.19
N PHE A 114 -5.75 -0.92 -6.03
CA PHE A 114 -4.41 -1.35 -5.67
C PHE A 114 -4.06 -2.74 -6.22
N HIS A 115 -5.03 -3.65 -6.31
CA HIS A 115 -4.71 -5.08 -6.51
C HIS A 115 -5.62 -5.84 -7.49
N MET A 116 -6.91 -5.51 -7.59
CA MET A 116 -7.86 -6.39 -8.30
C MET A 116 -8.20 -5.95 -9.73
N VAL A 117 -7.93 -4.70 -10.09
CA VAL A 117 -8.15 -4.16 -11.44
C VAL A 117 -6.83 -3.63 -11.98
N ASN A 118 -6.29 -4.30 -12.99
CA ASN A 118 -5.01 -3.92 -13.60
C ASN A 118 -5.18 -2.97 -14.79
N ASP A 119 -6.37 -2.92 -15.40
CA ASP A 119 -6.66 -2.04 -16.52
C ASP A 119 -7.21 -0.69 -16.00
N ASP A 120 -6.49 0.39 -16.29
CA ASP A 120 -6.86 1.74 -15.85
C ASP A 120 -8.21 2.18 -16.42
N GLY A 121 -8.58 1.71 -17.62
CA GLY A 121 -9.87 2.00 -18.25
C GLY A 121 -11.03 1.35 -17.51
N GLU A 122 -10.91 0.07 -17.17
CA GLU A 122 -11.86 -0.67 -16.34
C GLU A 122 -12.01 -0.02 -14.96
N LEU A 123 -10.91 0.39 -14.34
CA LEU A 123 -10.95 1.05 -13.04
C LEU A 123 -11.60 2.44 -13.11
N ALA A 124 -11.31 3.21 -14.16
CA ALA A 124 -11.93 4.51 -14.41
C ALA A 124 -13.44 4.37 -14.62
N GLU A 125 -13.88 3.35 -15.35
CA GLU A 125 -15.29 3.07 -15.56
C GLU A 125 -15.99 2.62 -14.27
N LEU A 126 -15.35 1.75 -13.47
CA LEU A 126 -15.86 1.39 -12.15
C LEU A 126 -16.03 2.63 -11.25
N ARG A 127 -15.06 3.54 -11.29
CA ARG A 127 -15.10 4.81 -10.54
C ARG A 127 -16.25 5.70 -11.02
N ARG A 128 -16.39 5.88 -12.34
CA ARG A 128 -17.46 6.68 -12.97
C ARG A 128 -18.83 6.15 -12.57
N ARG A 129 -19.09 4.85 -12.79
CA ARG A 129 -20.37 4.21 -12.43
C ARG A 129 -20.70 4.35 -10.94
N CYS A 130 -19.69 4.32 -10.07
CA CYS A 130 -19.89 4.56 -8.64
C CYS A 130 -20.29 6.01 -8.33
N LEU A 131 -19.60 6.98 -8.93
CA LEU A 131 -19.86 8.42 -8.75
C LEU A 131 -21.21 8.86 -9.34
N GLU A 132 -21.64 8.22 -10.42
CA GLU A 132 -22.90 8.54 -11.09
C GLU A 132 -24.10 7.75 -10.55
N GLY A 133 -23.89 6.91 -9.52
CA GLY A 133 -24.97 6.11 -8.93
C GLY A 133 -25.47 4.97 -9.83
N GLU A 134 -24.73 4.61 -10.87
CA GLU A 134 -25.01 3.47 -11.75
C GLU A 134 -24.56 2.13 -11.12
N MET A 135 -23.54 2.16 -10.25
CA MET A 135 -23.00 1.00 -9.54
C MET A 135 -23.45 0.99 -8.08
N MET A 136 -24.19 -0.06 -7.69
CA MET A 136 -24.60 -0.27 -6.30
C MET A 136 -23.50 -1.00 -5.51
N CYS A 137 -23.30 -0.62 -4.24
CA CYS A 137 -22.26 -1.21 -3.39
C CYS A 137 -22.39 -2.74 -3.29
N GLY A 138 -23.61 -3.28 -3.23
CA GLY A 138 -23.83 -4.72 -3.19
C GLY A 138 -23.38 -5.45 -4.46
N GLN A 139 -23.53 -4.83 -5.63
CA GLN A 139 -23.04 -5.37 -6.90
C GLN A 139 -21.52 -5.26 -6.98
N CYS A 140 -20.96 -4.08 -6.68
CA CYS A 140 -19.52 -3.86 -6.63
C CYS A 140 -18.81 -4.86 -5.69
N LYS A 141 -19.39 -5.15 -4.53
CA LYS A 141 -18.89 -6.18 -3.59
C LYS A 141 -18.84 -7.57 -4.20
N LYS A 142 -19.89 -7.98 -4.92
CA LYS A 142 -19.94 -9.30 -5.57
C LYS A 142 -18.87 -9.40 -6.66
N GLU A 143 -18.78 -8.41 -7.54
CA GLU A 143 -17.77 -8.36 -8.61
C GLU A 143 -16.35 -8.38 -8.02
N THR A 144 -16.10 -7.58 -6.98
CA THR A 144 -14.81 -7.55 -6.27
C THR A 144 -14.51 -8.89 -5.61
N ALA A 145 -15.50 -9.55 -4.99
CA ALA A 145 -15.30 -10.84 -4.34
C ALA A 145 -14.88 -11.92 -5.34
N GLU A 146 -15.43 -11.93 -6.56
CA GLU A 146 -14.99 -12.87 -7.59
C GLU A 146 -13.54 -12.62 -8.01
N ARG A 147 -13.13 -11.35 -8.18
CA ARG A 147 -11.72 -11.00 -8.47
C ARG A 147 -10.77 -11.46 -7.37
N VAL A 148 -11.12 -11.19 -6.12
CA VAL A 148 -10.33 -11.60 -4.95
C VAL A 148 -10.21 -13.11 -4.89
N LEU A 149 -11.30 -13.85 -5.09
CA LEU A 149 -11.28 -15.31 -5.06
C LEU A 149 -10.44 -15.89 -6.19
N ALA A 150 -10.56 -15.35 -7.41
CA ALA A 150 -9.73 -15.77 -8.53
C ALA A 150 -8.23 -15.58 -8.22
N PHE A 151 -7.86 -14.40 -7.71
CA PHE A 151 -6.49 -14.09 -7.30
C PHE A 151 -5.99 -15.05 -6.20
N VAL A 152 -6.77 -15.24 -5.14
CA VAL A 152 -6.38 -16.07 -3.99
C VAL A 152 -6.23 -17.54 -4.38
N ARG A 153 -7.09 -18.05 -5.27
CA ARG A 153 -7.00 -19.43 -5.77
C ARG A 153 -5.73 -19.65 -6.59
N ASP A 154 -5.47 -18.79 -7.58
CA ASP A 154 -4.23 -18.83 -8.38
C ASP A 154 -2.99 -18.73 -7.47
N PHE A 155 -3.02 -17.85 -6.47
CA PHE A 155 -1.91 -17.72 -5.54
C PHE A 155 -1.70 -18.98 -4.70
N ARG A 156 -2.77 -19.64 -4.23
CA ARG A 156 -2.67 -20.92 -3.50
C ARG A 156 -2.07 -22.03 -4.33
N GLU A 157 -2.50 -22.16 -5.58
CA GLU A 157 -1.93 -23.16 -6.49
C GLU A 157 -0.42 -22.96 -6.65
N ARG A 158 0.02 -21.70 -6.79
CA ARG A 158 1.45 -21.36 -6.84
C ARG A 158 2.18 -21.66 -5.54
N MET A 159 1.57 -21.35 -4.39
CA MET A 159 2.14 -21.68 -3.07
C MET A 159 2.33 -23.19 -2.91
N GLU A 160 1.33 -23.99 -3.29
CA GLU A 160 1.39 -25.45 -3.19
C GLU A 160 2.49 -26.03 -4.08
N ALA A 161 2.60 -25.53 -5.32
CA ALA A 161 3.62 -25.98 -6.27
C ALA A 161 5.06 -25.79 -5.75
N VAL A 162 5.29 -24.80 -4.88
CA VAL A 162 6.61 -24.49 -4.31
C VAL A 162 6.75 -24.87 -2.83
N ALA A 163 5.72 -25.48 -2.22
CA ALA A 163 5.71 -25.77 -0.79
C ALA A 163 6.90 -26.65 -0.36
N HIS A 164 7.31 -27.59 -1.21
CA HIS A 164 8.46 -28.47 -0.99
C HIS A 164 9.83 -27.75 -0.94
N LEU A 165 9.91 -26.50 -1.41
CA LEU A 165 11.13 -25.70 -1.37
C LEU A 165 11.28 -24.92 -0.05
N VAL A 166 10.21 -24.77 0.72
CA VAL A 166 10.20 -24.00 1.96
C VAL A 166 10.77 -24.87 3.08
N LYS A 167 11.96 -24.52 3.57
CA LYS A 167 12.52 -25.09 4.81
C LYS A 167 11.90 -24.37 5.99
N VAL A 168 11.07 -25.07 6.77
CA VAL A 168 10.61 -24.59 8.07
C VAL A 168 11.62 -25.07 9.10
N GLU A 169 12.54 -24.18 9.49
CA GLU A 169 13.42 -24.38 10.66
C GLU A 169 12.72 -23.91 11.94
#